data_AF-Q8FQN3-F1
#
_entry.id   AF-Q8FQN3-F1
#
_cell.length_a   1.000
_cell.length_b   1.000
_cell.length_c   1.000
_cell.angle_alpha   90.00
_cell.angle_beta   90.00
_cell.angle_gamma   90.00
#
_symmetry.space_group_name_H-M   'P 1'
#
loop_
_entity.id
_entity.type
_entity.pdbx_description
1 polymer ?
#
loop_
_entity_poly.entity_id
_entity_poly.type
_entity_poly.pdbx_seq_one_letter_code
_entity_poly.pdbx_strand_id
1 'polypeptide(L)'
;MLFFFYDAEAFGWGFEPEDRHGQRVFFFDGPMEELTPTPAPTGIDVYEPRSLTFVAATELPDVTSDLVDPDLDDDEYDTYLDLVENHELSLDTKLLGHSNNVQEGMELTCELASRGISAGTSESRRDVGAEVREGARHWRLLLQVDSDDHTGMTWGANEGCLYFWIREDDLAHGRFERSWQTLQT
;
A
#
# COMPACT_ATOMS: atom_id res chain seq x y z
N MET A 1 -10.64 -14.98 -6.34
CA MET A 1 -9.25 -14.58 -6.65
C MET A 1 -9.15 -13.07 -6.69
N LEU A 2 -8.07 -12.52 -6.13
CA LEU A 2 -7.80 -11.09 -6.10
C LEU A 2 -6.61 -10.79 -7.01
N PHE A 3 -6.76 -9.82 -7.90
CA PHE A 3 -5.75 -9.41 -8.88
C PHE A 3 -5.39 -7.95 -8.68
N PHE A 4 -4.11 -7.64 -8.78
CA PHE A 4 -3.57 -6.30 -8.64
C PHE A 4 -2.88 -5.90 -9.94
N PHE A 5 -3.19 -4.70 -10.43
CA PHE A 5 -2.62 -4.13 -11.64
C PHE A 5 -2.08 -2.75 -11.30
N TYR A 6 -0.86 -2.50 -11.75
CA TYR A 6 -0.15 -1.24 -11.61
C TYR A 6 0.56 -0.92 -12.93
N ASP A 7 0.49 0.34 -13.36
CA ASP A 7 1.16 0.84 -14.54
C ASP A 7 2.61 1.20 -14.20
N ALA A 8 3.50 0.24 -14.43
CA ALA A 8 4.93 0.38 -14.19
C ALA A 8 5.62 1.36 -15.15
N GLU A 9 5.00 1.74 -16.28
CA GLU A 9 5.54 2.72 -17.21
C GLU A 9 5.18 4.15 -16.81
N ALA A 10 3.91 4.39 -16.45
CA ALA A 10 3.44 5.70 -15.99
C ALA A 10 4.03 6.05 -14.61
N PHE A 11 4.31 5.03 -13.80
CA PHE A 11 5.03 5.14 -12.53
C PHE A 11 4.35 6.11 -11.55
N GLY A 12 3.04 5.91 -11.32
CA GLY A 12 2.23 6.71 -10.41
C GLY A 12 2.65 6.53 -8.95
N TRP A 13 2.90 7.64 -8.25
CA TRP A 13 3.35 7.63 -6.86
C TRP A 13 2.18 7.51 -5.87
N GLY A 14 0.95 7.74 -6.34
CA GLY A 14 -0.28 7.69 -5.55
C GLY A 14 -0.62 9.02 -4.88
N PHE A 15 0.10 10.10 -5.22
CA PHE A 15 -0.14 11.43 -4.68
C PHE A 15 -1.23 12.20 -5.42
N GLU A 16 -1.40 11.92 -6.72
CA GLU A 16 -2.34 12.66 -7.55
C GLU A 16 -3.64 11.85 -7.75
N PRO A 17 -4.82 12.47 -7.72
CA PRO A 17 -6.08 11.79 -8.04
C PRO A 17 -6.05 11.05 -9.39
N GLU A 18 -5.31 11.57 -10.35
CA GLU A 18 -5.13 11.01 -11.69
C GLU A 18 -4.35 9.68 -11.67
N ASP A 19 -3.56 9.41 -10.63
CA ASP A 19 -2.85 8.13 -10.45
C ASP A 19 -3.82 6.95 -10.36
N ARG A 20 -5.11 7.22 -10.08
CA ARG A 20 -6.19 6.23 -10.17
C ARG A 20 -6.25 5.50 -11.52
N HIS A 21 -5.82 6.14 -12.60
CA HIS A 21 -5.86 5.53 -13.93
C HIS A 21 -4.80 4.45 -14.13
N GLY A 22 -3.69 4.52 -13.38
CA GLY A 22 -2.56 3.59 -13.45
C GLY A 22 -2.70 2.38 -12.51
N GLN A 23 -3.87 2.17 -11.89
CA GLN A 23 -4.06 1.08 -10.94
C GLN A 23 -5.43 0.40 -11.08
N ARG A 24 -5.49 -0.88 -10.71
CA ARG A 24 -6.75 -1.61 -10.55
C ARG A 24 -6.59 -2.79 -9.62
N VAL A 25 -7.54 -2.97 -8.72
CA VAL A 25 -7.71 -4.22 -7.99
C VAL A 25 -9.02 -4.87 -8.45
N PHE A 26 -8.94 -6.11 -8.91
CA PHE A 26 -10.08 -6.87 -9.39
C PHE A 26 -10.31 -8.08 -8.51
N PHE A 27 -11.53 -8.23 -8.02
CA PHE A 27 -11.94 -9.39 -7.23
C PHE A 27 -12.91 -10.26 -8.04
N PHE A 28 -12.51 -11.49 -8.27
CA PHE A 28 -13.30 -12.51 -8.92
C PHE A 28 -13.80 -13.52 -7.87
N ASP A 29 -15.10 -13.51 -7.61
CA ASP A 29 -15.77 -14.43 -6.66
C ASP A 29 -16.52 -15.58 -7.38
N GLY A 30 -16.08 -15.92 -8.58
CA GLY A 30 -16.65 -17.01 -9.38
C GLY A 30 -15.84 -18.31 -9.30
N PRO A 31 -16.32 -19.38 -9.95
CA PRO A 31 -15.59 -20.63 -10.11
C PRO A 31 -14.27 -20.42 -10.85
N MET A 32 -13.19 -21.01 -10.33
CA MET A 32 -11.86 -20.87 -10.94
C MET A 32 -11.79 -21.47 -12.35
N GLU A 33 -12.67 -22.42 -12.66
CA GLU A 33 -12.80 -23.06 -13.98
C GLU A 33 -13.28 -22.08 -15.07
N GLU A 34 -13.89 -20.95 -14.69
CA GLU A 34 -14.26 -19.89 -15.64
C GLU A 34 -13.07 -19.02 -16.04
N LEU A 35 -11.93 -19.12 -15.34
CA LEU A 35 -10.74 -18.37 -15.65
C LEU A 35 -9.83 -19.14 -16.61
N THR A 36 -9.41 -18.45 -17.67
CA THR A 36 -8.48 -19.00 -18.66
C THR A 36 -7.14 -18.27 -18.59
N PRO A 37 -6.02 -18.99 -18.40
CA PRO A 37 -4.69 -18.40 -18.52
C PRO A 37 -4.54 -17.69 -19.86
N THR A 38 -4.16 -16.41 -19.80
CA THR A 38 -4.03 -15.55 -20.97
C THR A 38 -2.58 -15.07 -21.04
N PRO A 39 -1.90 -15.16 -22.20
CA PRO A 39 -0.55 -14.66 -22.33
C PRO A 39 -0.51 -13.14 -22.09
N ALA A 40 0.64 -12.64 -21.62
CA ALA A 40 0.85 -11.21 -21.51
C ALA A 40 0.65 -10.51 -22.86
N PRO A 41 0.07 -9.30 -22.89
CA PRO A 41 -0.03 -8.51 -24.11
C PRO A 41 1.33 -8.30 -24.78
N THR A 42 1.33 -8.18 -26.11
CA THR A 42 2.57 -7.90 -26.86
C THR A 42 3.15 -6.56 -26.45
N GLY A 43 4.46 -6.52 -26.17
CA GLY A 43 5.20 -5.29 -25.89
C GLY A 43 5.28 -4.92 -24.41
N ILE A 44 4.86 -5.81 -23.50
CA ILE A 44 4.99 -5.63 -22.06
C ILE A 44 6.11 -6.54 -21.54
N ASP A 45 7.01 -5.98 -20.74
CA ASP A 45 8.00 -6.75 -20.00
C ASP A 45 7.33 -7.50 -18.85
N VAL A 46 7.62 -8.80 -18.74
CA VAL A 46 6.98 -9.69 -17.76
C VAL A 46 8.03 -10.12 -16.75
N TYR A 47 7.81 -9.82 -15.48
CA TYR A 47 8.62 -10.33 -14.38
C TYR A 47 8.47 -11.84 -14.23
N GLU A 48 9.51 -12.50 -13.72
CA GLU A 48 9.45 -13.95 -13.48
C GLU A 48 8.38 -14.29 -12.42
N PRO A 49 7.41 -15.18 -12.72
CA PRO A 49 6.38 -15.54 -11.75
C PRO A 49 6.98 -16.27 -10.53
N ARG A 50 6.51 -15.92 -9.33
CA ARG A 50 6.91 -16.57 -8.07
C ARG A 50 5.72 -17.22 -7.37
N SER A 51 6.00 -18.34 -6.71
CA SER A 51 5.01 -18.98 -5.83
C SER A 51 5.07 -18.32 -4.45
N LEU A 52 3.90 -18.01 -3.89
CA LEU A 52 3.79 -17.43 -2.56
C LEU A 52 3.61 -18.53 -1.51
N THR A 53 4.24 -18.35 -0.34
CA THR A 53 3.99 -19.14 0.87
C THR A 53 3.52 -18.19 1.95
N PHE A 54 2.32 -18.42 2.48
CA PHE A 54 1.74 -17.57 3.51
C PHE A 54 2.19 -18.04 4.90
N VAL A 55 2.64 -17.08 5.70
CA VAL A 55 2.90 -17.24 7.13
C VAL A 55 2.18 -16.13 7.89
N ALA A 56 1.71 -16.44 9.09
CA ALA A 56 1.19 -15.42 9.99
C ALA A 56 2.33 -14.81 10.80
N ALA A 57 2.35 -13.49 10.91
CA ALA A 57 3.31 -12.73 11.70
C ALA A 57 2.58 -11.74 12.62
N THR A 58 3.23 -11.37 13.72
CA THR A 58 2.80 -10.23 14.54
C THR A 58 3.62 -9.03 14.11
N GLU A 59 2.95 -7.93 13.84
CA GLU A 59 3.54 -6.68 13.37
C GLU A 59 3.01 -5.52 14.19
N LEU A 60 3.77 -4.43 14.21
CA LEU A 60 3.38 -3.16 14.79
C LEU A 60 3.22 -2.13 13.67
N PRO A 61 2.35 -1.12 13.84
CA PRO A 61 2.33 0.02 12.94
C PRO A 61 3.71 0.69 12.87
N ASP A 62 4.08 1.15 11.68
CA ASP A 62 5.19 2.08 11.56
C ASP A 62 4.90 3.34 12.39
N VAL A 63 5.93 3.96 12.96
CA VAL A 63 5.78 5.16 13.82
C VAL A 63 5.10 6.33 13.10
N THR A 64 5.19 6.38 11.76
CA THR A 64 4.56 7.41 10.93
C THR A 64 3.13 7.09 10.51
N SER A 65 2.58 5.92 10.92
CA SER A 65 1.20 5.53 10.63
C SER A 65 0.19 6.38 11.39
N ASP A 66 -0.95 6.69 10.76
CA ASP A 66 -2.08 7.38 11.39
C ASP A 66 -2.75 6.56 12.53
N LEU A 67 -2.36 5.29 12.69
CA LEU A 67 -2.79 4.42 13.80
C LEU A 67 -1.98 4.66 15.09
N VAL A 68 -0.79 5.23 14.99
CA VAL A 68 0.04 5.55 16.15
C VAL A 68 -0.53 6.79 16.83
N ASP A 69 -0.45 6.83 18.16
CA ASP A 69 -0.91 7.97 18.94
C ASP A 69 -0.03 9.20 18.60
N PRO A 70 -0.60 10.30 18.08
CA PRO A 70 0.18 11.50 17.80
C PRO A 70 0.64 12.24 19.08
N ASP A 71 0.08 11.88 20.24
CA ASP A 71 0.33 12.54 21.52
C ASP A 71 1.32 11.78 22.43
N LEU A 72 2.07 10.79 21.89
CA LEU A 72 3.15 10.12 22.63
C LEU A 72 4.15 11.17 23.14
N ASP A 73 4.54 11.04 24.41
CA ASP A 73 5.66 11.84 24.92
C ASP A 73 7.02 11.31 24.41
N ASP A 74 8.10 12.07 24.66
CA ASP A 74 9.44 11.74 24.17
C ASP A 74 9.90 10.34 24.64
N ASP A 75 9.60 9.96 25.89
CA ASP A 75 10.00 8.67 26.47
C ASP A 75 9.18 7.51 25.86
N GLU A 76 7.87 7.74 25.64
CA GLU A 76 6.98 6.78 24.98
C GLU A 76 7.33 6.60 23.51
N TYR A 77 7.67 7.69 22.82
CA TYR A 77 8.11 7.68 21.42
C TYR A 77 9.40 6.89 21.25
N ASP A 78 10.42 7.16 22.06
CA ASP A 78 11.68 6.41 22.04
C ASP A 78 11.44 4.93 22.35
N THR A 79 10.57 4.62 23.32
CA THR A 79 10.18 3.23 23.64
C THR A 79 9.48 2.55 22.47
N TYR A 80 8.63 3.27 21.73
CA TYR A 80 7.93 2.74 20.56
C TYR A 80 8.90 2.44 19.41
N LEU A 81 9.84 3.36 19.14
CA LEU A 81 10.89 3.15 18.15
C LEU A 81 11.73 1.91 18.49
N ASP A 82 12.20 1.82 19.73
CA ASP A 82 12.93 0.65 20.21
C ASP A 82 12.11 -0.64 20.02
N LEU A 83 10.81 -0.61 20.30
CA LEU A 83 9.94 -1.76 20.14
C LEU A 83 9.81 -2.17 18.65
N VAL A 84 9.64 -1.21 17.74
CA VAL A 84 9.56 -1.46 16.29
C VAL A 84 10.88 -2.02 15.77
N GLU A 85 12.03 -1.41 16.13
CA GLU A 85 13.35 -1.86 15.69
C GLU A 85 13.69 -3.28 16.18
N ASN A 86 13.30 -3.60 17.42
CA ASN A 86 13.55 -4.92 18.01
C ASN A 86 12.54 -5.99 17.56
N HIS A 87 11.47 -5.62 16.87
CA HIS A 87 10.53 -6.57 16.28
C HIS A 87 11.07 -7.11 14.95
N GLU A 88 11.97 -8.11 15.03
CA GLU A 88 12.74 -8.69 13.91
C GLU A 88 11.94 -9.50 12.85
N LEU A 89 10.66 -9.19 12.59
CA LEU A 89 9.84 -9.94 11.63
C LEU A 89 9.06 -9.01 10.69
N SER A 90 9.73 -8.08 10.03
CA SER A 90 9.14 -7.40 8.88
C SER A 90 9.22 -8.33 7.66
N LEU A 91 8.07 -8.76 7.15
CA LEU A 91 8.00 -9.40 5.84
C LEU A 91 8.05 -8.32 4.76
N ASP A 92 8.95 -8.47 3.79
CA ASP A 92 9.13 -7.50 2.69
C ASP A 92 7.89 -7.44 1.78
N THR A 93 7.32 -8.60 1.46
CA THR A 93 6.07 -8.73 0.70
C THR A 93 5.00 -9.39 1.55
N LYS A 94 3.84 -8.73 1.68
CA LYS A 94 2.76 -9.18 2.58
C LYS A 94 1.36 -8.76 2.12
N LEU A 95 0.37 -9.52 2.57
CA LEU A 95 -1.05 -9.19 2.46
C LEU A 95 -1.57 -8.78 3.84
N LEU A 96 -2.27 -7.65 3.90
CA LEU A 96 -2.77 -7.08 5.16
C LEU A 96 -1.61 -6.83 6.16
N GLY A 97 -1.93 -6.60 7.44
CA GLY A 97 -0.95 -6.21 8.46
C GLY A 97 -0.72 -4.71 8.49
N HIS A 98 0.48 -4.30 8.90
CA HIS A 98 0.93 -2.91 8.92
C HIS A 98 1.95 -2.71 7.81
N SER A 99 2.02 -1.53 7.18
CA SER A 99 3.04 -1.29 6.15
C SER A 99 4.43 -1.12 6.76
N ASN A 100 5.45 -1.62 6.05
CA ASN A 100 6.83 -1.19 6.29
C ASN A 100 7.01 0.06 5.43
N ASN A 101 6.93 1.25 6.03
CA ASN A 101 7.03 2.49 5.26
C ASN A 101 8.49 2.72 4.85
N VAL A 102 8.72 3.05 3.58
CA VAL A 102 10.05 3.52 3.12
C VAL A 102 10.21 5.01 3.44
N GLN A 103 9.12 5.77 3.39
CA GLN A 103 9.08 7.20 3.70
C GLN A 103 8.21 7.50 4.91
N GLU A 104 6.96 7.91 4.70
CA GLU A 104 6.00 8.28 5.75
C GLU A 104 4.69 7.47 5.61
N GLY A 105 3.80 7.61 6.59
CA GLY A 105 2.45 7.03 6.56
C GLY A 105 1.70 7.39 5.28
N MET A 106 1.00 6.41 4.72
CA MET A 106 0.33 6.51 3.43
C MET A 106 -1.19 6.69 3.56
N GLU A 107 -1.73 6.54 4.77
CA GLU A 107 -3.16 6.59 5.08
C GLU A 107 -3.78 7.94 4.70
N LEU A 108 -3.19 9.06 5.15
CA LEU A 108 -3.61 10.39 4.76
C LEU A 108 -3.45 10.65 3.26
N THR A 109 -2.38 10.14 2.65
CA THR A 109 -2.16 10.24 1.19
C THR A 109 -3.30 9.57 0.43
N CYS A 110 -3.67 8.34 0.83
CA CYS A 110 -4.79 7.61 0.24
C CYS A 110 -6.12 8.34 0.45
N GLU A 111 -6.35 8.90 1.63
CA GLU A 111 -7.58 9.65 1.93
C GLU A 111 -7.72 10.90 1.05
N LEU A 112 -6.65 11.67 0.90
CA LEU A 112 -6.65 12.88 0.07
C LEU A 112 -6.85 12.54 -1.40
N ALA A 113 -6.00 11.66 -1.94
CA ALA A 113 -6.01 11.37 -3.37
C ALA A 113 -7.32 10.69 -3.81
N SER A 114 -7.86 9.80 -3.00
CA SER A 114 -9.17 9.17 -3.27
C SER A 114 -10.37 10.14 -3.19
N ARG A 115 -10.24 11.27 -2.46
CA ARG A 115 -11.21 12.38 -2.44
C ARG A 115 -11.05 13.37 -3.59
N GLY A 116 -10.07 13.16 -4.47
CA GLY A 116 -9.77 14.09 -5.57
C GLY A 116 -8.89 15.26 -5.16
N ILE A 117 -8.11 15.12 -4.08
CA ILE A 117 -7.21 16.15 -3.58
C ILE A 117 -5.77 15.65 -3.74
N SER A 118 -4.90 16.42 -4.39
CA SER A 118 -3.46 16.11 -4.47
C SER A 118 -2.83 16.06 -3.07
N ALA A 119 -2.08 15.00 -2.81
CA ALA A 119 -1.28 14.80 -1.60
C ALA A 119 0.21 15.09 -1.83
N GLY A 120 0.60 15.61 -3.00
CA GLY A 120 1.98 15.79 -3.42
C GLY A 120 2.73 16.95 -2.74
N THR A 121 2.06 17.71 -1.87
CA THR A 121 2.67 18.87 -1.20
C THR A 121 2.50 18.85 0.31
N SER A 122 3.51 19.34 1.03
CA SER A 122 3.43 19.45 2.49
C SER A 122 2.27 20.33 2.97
N GLU A 123 1.86 21.35 2.20
CA GLU A 123 0.70 22.20 2.49
C GLU A 123 -0.61 21.42 2.42
N SER A 124 -0.80 20.62 1.35
CA SER A 124 -2.01 19.80 1.17
C SER A 124 -2.25 18.80 2.30
N ARG A 125 -1.19 18.40 3.01
CA ARG A 125 -1.24 17.42 4.11
C ARG A 125 -1.38 18.09 5.48
N ARG A 126 -0.84 19.30 5.67
CA ARG A 126 -0.93 20.00 6.97
C ARG A 126 -2.32 20.57 7.23
N ASP A 127 -2.93 21.20 6.22
CA ASP A 127 -4.15 21.99 6.37
C ASP A 127 -5.44 21.17 6.14
N VAL A 128 -5.40 19.89 6.50
CA VAL A 128 -6.53 18.97 6.35
C VAL A 128 -7.50 19.09 7.54
N GLY A 129 -8.80 19.05 7.25
CA GLY A 129 -9.85 19.08 8.28
C GLY A 129 -9.91 17.79 9.10
N ALA A 130 -10.50 17.86 10.30
CA ALA A 130 -10.61 16.73 11.22
C ALA A 130 -11.31 15.50 10.58
N GLU A 131 -12.30 15.72 9.71
CA GLU A 131 -12.99 14.65 8.99
C GLU A 131 -12.06 13.86 8.04
N VAL A 132 -11.10 14.55 7.41
CA VAL A 132 -10.11 13.90 6.53
C VAL A 132 -9.13 13.10 7.38
N ARG A 133 -8.66 13.65 8.51
CA ARG A 133 -7.77 12.91 9.43
C ARG A 133 -8.43 11.66 10.00
N GLU A 134 -9.70 11.76 10.37
CA GLU A 134 -10.46 10.58 10.82
C GLU A 134 -10.64 9.58 9.66
N GLY A 135 -10.91 10.07 8.46
CA GLY A 135 -11.01 9.25 7.26
C GLY A 135 -9.74 8.43 6.98
N ALA A 136 -8.57 9.03 7.18
CA ALA A 136 -7.26 8.39 7.01
C ALA A 136 -7.12 7.13 7.89
N ARG A 137 -7.57 7.18 9.15
CA ARG A 137 -7.50 6.06 10.10
C ARG A 137 -8.28 4.81 9.68
N HIS A 138 -9.17 4.93 8.69
CA HIS A 138 -9.92 3.79 8.15
C HIS A 138 -9.22 3.09 6.99
N TRP A 139 -8.09 3.61 6.51
CA TRP A 139 -7.27 2.94 5.52
C TRP A 139 -6.40 1.88 6.18
N ARG A 140 -6.30 0.73 5.51
CA ARG A 140 -5.40 -0.35 5.91
C ARG A 140 -4.66 -0.91 4.71
N LEU A 141 -3.49 -1.48 4.99
CA LEU A 141 -2.74 -2.19 3.98
C LEU A 141 -3.57 -3.36 3.42
N LEU A 142 -3.59 -3.50 2.10
CA LEU A 142 -4.15 -4.63 1.38
C LEU A 142 -3.05 -5.54 0.84
N LEU A 143 -2.04 -4.95 0.20
CA LEU A 143 -0.88 -5.65 -0.36
C LEU A 143 0.34 -4.73 -0.28
N GLN A 144 1.49 -5.27 0.10
CA GLN A 144 2.81 -4.67 -0.02
C GLN A 144 3.67 -5.59 -0.88
N VAL A 145 4.34 -5.04 -1.88
CA VAL A 145 5.27 -5.73 -2.77
C VAL A 145 6.57 -4.95 -2.79
N ASP A 146 7.59 -5.50 -2.15
CA ASP A 146 8.92 -4.90 -2.16
C ASP A 146 9.64 -5.11 -3.49
N SER A 147 10.76 -4.41 -3.67
CA SER A 147 11.68 -4.73 -4.75
C SER A 147 12.30 -6.12 -4.52
N ASP A 148 12.43 -6.92 -5.57
CA ASP A 148 13.02 -8.27 -5.52
C ASP A 148 13.97 -8.49 -6.71
N ASP A 149 15.27 -8.45 -6.41
CA ASP A 149 16.36 -8.71 -7.35
C ASP A 149 16.24 -10.07 -8.05
N HIS A 150 15.64 -11.07 -7.41
CA HIS A 150 15.47 -12.40 -8.00
C HIS A 150 14.44 -12.40 -9.14
N THR A 151 13.48 -11.48 -9.12
CA THR A 151 12.46 -11.34 -10.18
C THR A 151 12.76 -10.19 -11.14
N GLY A 152 13.74 -9.34 -10.80
CA GLY A 152 14.02 -8.08 -11.48
C GLY A 152 12.94 -7.03 -11.27
N MET A 153 12.04 -7.25 -10.30
CA MET A 153 11.00 -6.31 -9.94
C MET A 153 11.60 -5.23 -9.06
N THR A 154 11.89 -4.07 -9.64
CA THR A 154 12.48 -2.94 -8.92
C THR A 154 11.57 -1.74 -9.01
N TRP A 155 11.27 -1.16 -7.87
CA TRP A 155 10.40 0.00 -7.79
C TRP A 155 11.25 1.27 -7.68
N GLY A 156 11.44 1.93 -8.83
CA GLY A 156 12.16 3.20 -8.90
C GLY A 156 13.67 3.02 -8.86
N ALA A 157 14.39 4.11 -8.62
CA ALA A 157 15.85 4.10 -8.72
C ALA A 157 16.56 3.52 -7.48
N ASN A 158 15.87 3.43 -6.34
CA ASN A 158 16.46 3.11 -5.04
C ASN A 158 15.83 1.89 -4.35
N GLU A 159 15.32 0.91 -5.10
CA GLU A 159 14.69 -0.29 -4.50
C GLU A 159 13.53 0.06 -3.56
N GLY A 160 12.53 0.75 -4.10
CA GLY A 160 11.33 1.11 -3.35
C GLY A 160 10.37 -0.05 -3.13
N CYS A 161 9.15 0.30 -2.70
CA CYS A 161 8.09 -0.64 -2.38
C CYS A 161 6.73 -0.15 -2.91
N LEU A 162 5.97 -1.07 -3.50
CA LEU A 162 4.63 -0.83 -4.03
C LEU A 162 3.58 -1.28 -3.01
N TYR A 163 2.61 -0.41 -2.74
CA TYR A 163 1.55 -0.70 -1.78
C TYR A 163 0.19 -0.54 -2.42
N PHE A 164 -0.76 -1.36 -1.98
CA PHE A 164 -2.18 -1.16 -2.18
C PHE A 164 -2.85 -1.05 -0.81
N TRP A 165 -3.70 -0.04 -0.69
CA TRP A 165 -4.47 0.28 0.49
C TRP A 165 -5.96 0.14 0.19
N ILE A 166 -6.75 -0.14 1.23
CA ILE A 166 -8.21 -0.23 1.12
C ILE A 166 -8.83 0.28 2.41
N ARG A 167 -10.02 0.88 2.33
CA ARG A 167 -10.80 1.20 3.54
C ARG A 167 -11.36 -0.07 4.15
N GLU A 168 -11.41 -0.14 5.48
CA GLU A 168 -11.97 -1.28 6.20
C GLU A 168 -13.39 -1.66 5.74
N ASP A 169 -14.25 -0.65 5.55
CA ASP A 169 -15.62 -0.86 5.08
C ASP A 169 -15.68 -1.38 3.63
N ASP A 170 -14.78 -0.92 2.76
CA ASP A 170 -14.70 -1.42 1.39
C ASP A 170 -14.18 -2.86 1.35
N LEU A 171 -13.21 -3.21 2.20
CA LEU A 171 -12.72 -4.58 2.35
C LEU A 171 -13.82 -5.52 2.84
N ALA A 172 -14.58 -5.12 3.87
CA ALA A 172 -15.67 -5.92 4.44
C ALA A 172 -16.79 -6.21 3.43
N HIS A 173 -16.98 -5.32 2.45
CA HIS A 173 -18.01 -5.44 1.42
C HIS A 173 -17.48 -5.86 0.05
N GLY A 174 -16.21 -6.26 -0.05
CA GLY A 174 -15.60 -6.73 -1.29
C GLY A 174 -15.50 -5.68 -2.40
N ARG A 175 -15.44 -4.39 -2.05
CA ARG A 175 -15.35 -3.26 -2.99
C ARG A 175 -13.90 -2.91 -3.33
N PHE A 176 -13.17 -3.92 -3.80
CA PHE A 176 -11.73 -3.81 -4.09
C PHE A 176 -11.42 -2.80 -5.19
N GLU A 177 -12.39 -2.49 -6.06
CA GLU A 177 -12.23 -1.42 -7.05
C GLU A 177 -11.99 -0.05 -6.42
N ARG A 178 -12.24 0.11 -5.11
CA ARG A 178 -11.99 1.33 -4.33
C ARG A 178 -10.62 1.40 -3.66
N SER A 179 -9.80 0.36 -3.78
CA SER A 179 -8.41 0.39 -3.30
C SER A 179 -7.60 1.54 -3.92
N TRP A 180 -6.52 1.93 -3.24
CA TRP A 180 -5.61 2.97 -3.68
C TRP A 180 -4.17 2.48 -3.63
N GLN A 181 -3.43 2.66 -4.72
CA GLN A 181 -2.02 2.35 -4.83
C GLN A 181 -1.17 3.54 -4.39
N THR A 182 -0.06 3.24 -3.74
CA THR A 182 1.02 4.17 -3.45
C THR A 182 2.36 3.51 -3.75
N LEU A 183 3.37 4.32 -4.00
CA LEU A 183 4.73 3.87 -4.26
C LEU A 183 5.70 4.77 -3.49
N GLN A 184 6.65 4.15 -2.79
CA GLN A 184 7.71 4.87 -2.07
C GLN A 184 9.08 4.32 -2.46
N THR A 185 10.07 5.20 -2.61
CA THR A 185 11.46 4.88 -3.01
C THR A 185 12.44 5.84 -2.33
#